data_AF-A0A954BD06-F1
#
_entry.id   AF-A0A954BD06-F1
#
_cell.length_a   1.000
_cell.length_b   1.000
_cell.length_c   1.000
_cell.angle_alpha   90.00
_cell.angle_beta   90.00
_cell.angle_gamma   90.00
#
_symmetry.space_group_name_H-M   'P 1'
#
loop_
_entity.id
_entity.type
_entity.pdbx_description
1 polymer ?
#
loop_
_entity_poly.entity_id
_entity_poly.type
_entity_poly.pdbx_seq_one_letter_code
_entity_poly.pdbx_strand_id
1 'polypeptide(L)'
;MSDWLILVESASDLEQFETPHKVMRIRDYLTNPNLFTGRRPNIINLARSYSYQSEGYYASLLAEARRHRIAPVVQSMVELRQKSLYAHALPELDAALQKDIEGGAAPAEKMLVFFTSADRSGYDRFSKLLFDWFRTPVLEVIMSAGSKPSIQSLRMVSPNRLKGEERQAFLTALDKHTRRRWTAPKAKTAAKWSLAVLTDPKEESPPSSAASLKRLAAVADKMGVEVEPLYPNELSSLAEFDALFIRATTAIDNFTYRFARRAEQEGMPVIDDTESMIRCTNKVYLKELLDNARIPAPRTEIVDEKTNAADLFARLGAPVVLKAP
;
A
#
# COMPACT_ATOMS: atom_id res chain seq x y z
N MET A 1 -18.08 -7.34 -8.14
CA MET A 1 -17.82 -8.31 -7.07
C MET A 1 -16.35 -8.66 -7.15
N SER A 2 -15.51 -8.19 -6.23
CA SER A 2 -14.17 -8.73 -6.09
C SER A 2 -14.32 -10.06 -5.36
N ASP A 3 -14.52 -11.13 -6.12
CA ASP A 3 -14.64 -12.47 -5.57
C ASP A 3 -13.28 -12.83 -4.96
N TRP A 4 -13.25 -12.99 -3.64
CA TRP A 4 -12.10 -13.59 -2.99
C TRP A 4 -12.04 -15.05 -3.39
N LEU A 5 -10.85 -15.49 -3.78
CA LEU A 5 -10.54 -16.88 -4.07
C LEU A 5 -9.54 -17.35 -3.03
N ILE A 6 -9.82 -18.47 -2.37
CA ILE A 6 -8.88 -19.09 -1.45
C ILE A 6 -8.26 -20.30 -2.13
N LEU A 7 -6.94 -20.29 -2.26
CA LEU A 7 -6.18 -21.41 -2.79
C LEU A 7 -5.66 -22.28 -1.65
N VAL A 8 -5.88 -23.58 -1.78
CA VAL A 8 -5.40 -24.61 -0.84
C VAL A 8 -4.69 -25.72 -1.59
N GLU A 9 -3.74 -26.43 -0.97
CA GLU A 9 -3.16 -27.64 -1.59
C GLU A 9 -4.15 -28.82 -1.49
N SER A 10 -4.80 -28.98 -0.32
CA SER A 10 -5.84 -29.99 -0.09
C SER A 10 -7.17 -29.34 0.31
N ALA A 11 -8.28 -29.94 -0.11
CA ALA A 11 -9.62 -29.50 0.30
C ALA A 11 -9.86 -29.57 1.82
N SER A 12 -9.08 -30.40 2.53
CA SER A 12 -9.13 -30.52 4.00
C SER A 12 -8.35 -29.42 4.73
N ASP A 13 -7.56 -28.60 4.03
CA ASP A 13 -6.77 -27.54 4.68
C ASP A 13 -7.67 -26.37 5.12
N LEU A 14 -8.66 -26.06 4.28
CA LEU A 14 -9.78 -25.17 4.57
C LEU A 14 -10.99 -25.67 3.78
N GLU A 15 -12.03 -26.09 4.48
CA GLU A 15 -13.25 -26.59 3.85
C GLU A 15 -14.14 -25.44 3.38
N GLN A 16 -14.92 -25.69 2.33
CA GLN A 16 -15.75 -24.65 1.70
C GLN A 16 -16.79 -24.05 2.66
N PHE A 17 -17.24 -24.76 3.70
CA PHE A 17 -18.19 -24.21 4.67
C PHE A 17 -17.53 -23.30 5.72
N GLU A 18 -16.20 -23.36 5.89
CA GLU A 18 -15.46 -22.53 6.86
C GLU A 18 -15.32 -21.07 6.39
N THR A 19 -15.65 -20.79 5.12
CA THR A 19 -15.55 -19.46 4.53
C THR A 19 -16.67 -19.20 3.52
N PRO A 20 -17.19 -17.96 3.41
CA PRO A 20 -18.13 -17.62 2.35
C PRO A 20 -17.47 -17.53 0.96
N HIS A 21 -16.14 -17.56 0.90
CA HIS A 21 -15.37 -17.36 -0.34
C HIS A 21 -15.12 -18.68 -1.06
N LYS A 22 -14.96 -18.63 -2.39
CA LYS A 22 -14.69 -19.84 -3.17
C LYS A 22 -13.35 -20.44 -2.77
N VAL A 23 -13.36 -21.69 -2.32
CA VAL A 23 -12.13 -22.48 -2.10
C VAL A 23 -11.82 -23.29 -3.35
N MET A 24 -10.56 -23.29 -3.75
CA MET A 24 -10.05 -23.96 -4.95
C MET A 24 -8.69 -24.60 -4.67
N ARG A 25 -8.43 -25.76 -5.27
CA ARG A 25 -7.09 -26.36 -5.16
C ARG A 25 -6.10 -25.59 -6.01
N ILE A 26 -4.88 -25.42 -5.52
CA ILE A 26 -3.79 -24.77 -6.25
C ILE A 26 -3.57 -25.45 -7.60
N ARG A 27 -3.55 -26.78 -7.65
CA ARG A 27 -3.43 -27.54 -8.89
C ARG A 27 -4.49 -27.15 -9.93
N ASP A 28 -5.75 -27.00 -9.53
CA ASP A 28 -6.84 -26.64 -10.45
C ASP A 28 -6.67 -25.20 -10.97
N TYR A 29 -6.21 -24.30 -10.11
CA TYR A 29 -5.88 -22.93 -10.48
C TYR A 29 -4.71 -22.85 -11.48
N LEU A 30 -3.68 -23.68 -11.30
CA LEU A 30 -2.50 -23.72 -12.17
C LEU A 30 -2.85 -24.27 -13.56
N THR A 31 -3.61 -25.37 -13.62
CA THR A 31 -3.92 -26.10 -14.87
C THR A 31 -5.00 -25.44 -15.74
N ASN A 32 -5.77 -24.49 -15.19
CA ASN A 32 -6.84 -23.80 -15.91
C ASN A 32 -6.51 -22.30 -16.07
N PRO A 33 -5.61 -21.90 -16.99
CA PRO A 33 -5.19 -20.50 -17.13
C PRO A 33 -6.31 -19.55 -17.53
N ASN A 34 -7.34 -20.05 -18.20
CA ASN A 34 -8.46 -19.24 -18.71
C ASN A 34 -9.63 -19.09 -17.72
N LEU A 35 -9.55 -19.68 -16.53
CA LEU A 35 -10.67 -19.75 -15.58
C LEU A 35 -11.15 -18.37 -15.13
N PHE A 36 -10.25 -17.38 -15.13
CA PHE A 36 -10.51 -16.01 -14.70
C PHE A 36 -10.20 -14.98 -15.78
N THR A 37 -10.22 -15.37 -17.07
CA THR A 37 -9.95 -14.44 -18.18
C THR A 37 -10.89 -13.21 -18.11
N GLY A 38 -10.30 -12.01 -18.15
CA GLY A 38 -11.03 -10.75 -18.03
C GLY A 38 -11.50 -10.40 -16.61
N ARG A 39 -11.18 -11.23 -15.60
CA ARG A 39 -11.40 -10.95 -14.18
C ARG A 39 -10.05 -10.73 -13.47
N ARG A 40 -10.09 -10.04 -12.33
CA ARG A 40 -8.93 -9.82 -11.45
C ARG A 40 -9.32 -10.20 -10.02
N PRO A 41 -9.37 -11.51 -9.68
CA PRO A 41 -9.74 -11.95 -8.34
C PRO A 41 -8.68 -11.53 -7.31
N ASN A 42 -9.13 -11.37 -6.06
CA ASN A 42 -8.26 -11.27 -4.90
C ASN A 42 -8.03 -12.68 -4.36
N ILE A 43 -6.78 -13.12 -4.32
CA ILE A 43 -6.42 -14.50 -4.03
C ILE A 43 -5.68 -14.55 -2.69
N ILE A 44 -6.16 -15.42 -1.80
CA ILE A 44 -5.43 -15.78 -0.59
C ILE A 44 -4.85 -17.17 -0.81
N ASN A 45 -3.54 -17.24 -0.88
CA ASN A 45 -2.79 -18.48 -1.07
C ASN A 45 -2.47 -19.06 0.31
N LEU A 46 -3.14 -20.16 0.65
CA LEU A 46 -2.98 -20.91 1.90
C LEU A 46 -2.25 -22.23 1.66
N ALA A 47 -1.23 -22.20 0.81
CA ALA A 47 -0.39 -23.37 0.53
C ALA A 47 0.29 -23.92 1.79
N ARG A 48 0.61 -25.21 1.76
CA ARG A 48 1.36 -25.88 2.83
C ARG A 48 2.84 -25.53 2.80
N SER A 49 3.34 -25.16 1.62
CA SER A 49 4.72 -24.73 1.42
C SER A 49 4.84 -23.56 0.43
N TYR A 50 5.67 -22.59 0.79
CA TYR A 50 6.09 -21.44 -0.04
C TYR A 50 7.56 -21.54 -0.50
N SER A 51 8.15 -22.74 -0.39
CA SER A 51 9.52 -23.02 -0.84
C SER A 51 9.66 -22.87 -2.36
N TYR A 52 10.90 -22.75 -2.85
CA TYR A 52 11.12 -22.45 -4.27
C TYR A 52 10.67 -23.67 -5.07
N GLN A 53 9.95 -23.42 -6.16
CA GLN A 53 9.33 -24.47 -6.99
C GLN A 53 8.23 -25.28 -6.28
N SER A 54 7.74 -24.87 -5.10
CA SER A 54 6.53 -25.48 -4.52
C SER A 54 5.27 -25.09 -5.31
N GLU A 55 4.18 -25.82 -5.10
CA GLU A 55 2.87 -25.45 -5.68
C GLU A 55 2.44 -24.05 -5.22
N GLY A 56 2.60 -23.73 -3.94
CA GLY A 56 2.32 -22.41 -3.38
C GLY A 56 3.12 -21.28 -4.04
N TYR A 57 4.41 -21.51 -4.30
CA TYR A 57 5.26 -20.55 -5.00
C TYR A 57 4.79 -20.32 -6.44
N TYR A 58 4.50 -21.39 -7.19
CA TYR A 58 3.98 -21.26 -8.56
C TYR A 58 2.59 -20.63 -8.61
N ALA A 59 1.74 -20.85 -7.61
CA ALA A 59 0.43 -20.23 -7.53
C ALA A 59 0.54 -18.71 -7.49
N SER A 60 1.42 -18.18 -6.65
CA SER A 60 1.66 -16.73 -6.57
C SER A 60 2.35 -16.19 -7.80
N LEU A 61 3.35 -16.90 -8.34
CA LEU A 61 4.07 -16.48 -9.56
C LEU A 61 3.13 -16.37 -10.78
N LEU A 62 2.28 -17.39 -10.99
CA LEU A 62 1.35 -17.36 -12.11
C LEU A 62 0.18 -16.41 -11.87
N ALA A 63 -0.23 -16.18 -10.62
CA ALA A 63 -1.22 -15.16 -10.31
C ALA A 63 -0.72 -13.76 -10.67
N GLU A 64 0.52 -13.43 -10.32
CA GLU A 64 1.15 -12.16 -10.71
C GLU A 64 1.22 -12.01 -12.24
N ALA A 65 1.67 -13.05 -12.96
CA ALA A 65 1.71 -13.05 -14.43
C ALA A 65 0.32 -12.86 -15.07
N ARG A 66 -0.75 -13.35 -14.41
CA ARG A 66 -2.15 -13.20 -14.83
C ARG A 66 -2.77 -11.87 -14.36
N ARG A 67 -2.02 -11.02 -13.65
CA ARG A 67 -2.50 -9.80 -12.99
C ARG A 67 -3.65 -10.06 -12.01
N HIS A 68 -3.63 -11.21 -11.36
CA HIS A 68 -4.46 -11.49 -10.20
C HIS A 68 -3.76 -10.97 -8.94
N ARG A 69 -4.50 -10.41 -7.99
CA ARG A 69 -3.92 -9.95 -6.72
C ARG A 69 -3.79 -11.17 -5.82
N ILE A 70 -2.61 -11.45 -5.27
CA ILE A 70 -2.38 -12.64 -4.45
C ILE A 70 -1.60 -12.31 -3.18
N ALA A 71 -1.96 -12.94 -2.06
CA ALA A 71 -1.24 -12.87 -0.80
C ALA A 71 -0.90 -14.30 -0.31
N PRO A 72 0.39 -14.63 -0.04
CA PRO A 72 1.55 -13.77 -0.22
C PRO A 72 1.99 -13.65 -1.68
N VAL A 73 2.63 -12.54 -2.02
CA VAL A 73 3.31 -12.32 -3.30
C VAL A 73 4.66 -13.07 -3.33
N VAL A 74 5.18 -13.35 -4.52
CA VAL A 74 6.44 -14.08 -4.71
C VAL A 74 7.60 -13.36 -4.02
N GLN A 75 7.62 -12.03 -4.08
CA GLN A 75 8.64 -11.21 -3.41
C GLN A 75 8.70 -11.50 -1.91
N SER A 76 7.56 -11.47 -1.21
CA SER A 76 7.49 -11.76 0.22
C SER A 76 7.92 -13.18 0.55
N MET A 77 7.61 -14.15 -0.33
CA MET A 77 8.09 -15.52 -0.17
C MET A 77 9.61 -15.67 -0.31
N VAL A 78 10.26 -14.80 -1.08
CA VAL A 78 11.73 -14.79 -1.25
C VAL A 78 12.37 -14.06 -0.07
N GLU A 79 11.87 -12.89 0.28
CA GLU A 79 12.39 -12.06 1.37
C GLU A 79 12.37 -12.82 2.69
N LEU A 80 11.23 -13.43 3.05
CA LEU A 80 11.04 -14.12 4.34
C LEU A 80 11.84 -15.44 4.49
N ARG A 81 12.67 -15.82 3.51
CA ARG A 81 13.54 -17.01 3.64
C ARG A 81 14.75 -16.78 4.49
N GLN A 82 15.28 -15.56 4.47
CA GLN A 82 16.54 -15.25 5.11
C GLN A 82 16.49 -13.88 5.72
N LYS A 83 16.91 -13.78 6.99
CA LYS A 83 16.89 -12.54 7.76
C LYS A 83 17.57 -11.37 7.07
N SER A 84 18.67 -11.62 6.35
CA SER A 84 19.40 -10.59 5.61
C SER A 84 18.54 -9.90 4.54
N LEU A 85 17.59 -10.61 3.93
CA LEU A 85 16.76 -10.08 2.84
C LEU A 85 15.70 -9.10 3.34
N TYR A 86 15.15 -9.31 4.54
CA TYR A 86 14.20 -8.40 5.17
C TYR A 86 14.81 -7.52 6.27
N ALA A 87 16.15 -7.51 6.42
CA ALA A 87 16.83 -6.77 7.48
C ALA A 87 16.53 -5.26 7.44
N HIS A 88 16.26 -4.73 6.25
CA HIS A 88 15.91 -3.32 6.04
C HIS A 88 14.54 -2.93 6.64
N ALA A 89 13.61 -3.88 6.80
CA ALA A 89 12.30 -3.65 7.42
C ALA A 89 12.36 -3.72 8.96
N LEU A 90 13.39 -4.36 9.52
CA LEU A 90 13.48 -4.62 10.96
C LEU A 90 13.48 -3.36 11.82
N PRO A 91 14.22 -2.27 11.51
CA PRO A 91 14.22 -1.07 12.37
C PRO A 91 12.83 -0.46 12.56
N GLU A 92 12.02 -0.42 11.51
CA GLU A 92 10.66 0.13 11.57
C GLU A 92 9.70 -0.82 12.31
N LEU A 93 9.83 -2.12 12.04
CA LEU A 93 9.05 -3.16 12.71
C LEU A 93 9.37 -3.24 14.21
N ASP A 94 10.65 -3.19 14.59
CA ASP A 94 11.09 -3.14 15.98
C ASP A 94 10.58 -1.87 16.67
N ALA A 95 10.61 -0.71 16.00
CA ALA A 95 10.06 0.52 16.57
C ALA A 95 8.54 0.43 16.80
N ALA A 96 7.79 -0.17 15.87
CA ALA A 96 6.35 -0.40 16.05
C ALA A 96 6.07 -1.41 17.18
N LEU A 97 6.88 -2.48 17.26
CA LEU A 97 6.82 -3.46 18.34
C LEU A 97 7.02 -2.82 19.71
N GLN A 98 8.06 -1.98 19.85
CA GLN A 98 8.34 -1.28 21.12
C GLN A 98 7.19 -0.34 21.51
N LYS A 99 6.63 0.42 20.56
CA LYS A 99 5.48 1.31 20.83
C LYS A 99 4.24 0.59 21.33
N ASP A 100 4.03 -0.64 20.89
CA ASP A 100 2.89 -1.46 21.35
C ASP A 100 3.15 -2.01 22.75
N ILE A 101 4.39 -2.40 23.06
CA ILE A 101 4.81 -2.82 24.42
C ILE A 101 4.73 -1.66 25.41
N GLU A 102 5.26 -0.49 25.05
CA GLU A 102 5.13 0.75 25.84
C GLU A 102 3.66 1.17 26.01
N GLY A 103 2.80 0.82 25.04
CA GLY A 103 1.35 1.01 25.09
C GLY A 103 0.60 -0.01 25.97
N GLY A 104 1.30 -0.95 26.61
CA GLY A 104 0.72 -1.93 27.53
C GLY A 104 0.63 -3.36 27.00
N ALA A 105 1.16 -3.66 25.80
CA ALA A 105 1.26 -5.04 25.33
C ALA A 105 2.29 -5.83 26.16
N ALA A 106 1.92 -7.05 26.58
CA ALA A 106 2.83 -7.91 27.34
C ALA A 106 3.94 -8.44 26.44
N PRO A 107 5.24 -8.29 26.79
CA PRO A 107 6.35 -8.83 26.02
C PRO A 107 6.20 -10.34 25.77
N ALA A 108 6.46 -10.77 24.54
CA ALA A 108 6.41 -12.16 24.15
C ALA A 108 7.71 -12.55 23.42
N GLU A 109 8.14 -13.80 23.57
CA GLU A 109 9.26 -14.36 22.79
C GLU A 109 8.79 -14.91 21.44
N LYS A 110 7.50 -15.22 21.35
CA LYS A 110 6.85 -15.78 20.16
C LYS A 110 5.40 -15.32 20.07
N MET A 111 4.99 -14.92 18.87
CA MET A 111 3.59 -14.65 18.53
C MET A 111 3.27 -15.07 17.10
N LEU A 112 2.00 -15.37 16.84
CA LEU A 112 1.46 -15.53 15.50
C LEU A 112 0.71 -14.25 15.11
N VAL A 113 0.95 -13.80 13.88
CA VAL A 113 0.23 -12.69 13.27
C VAL A 113 -0.57 -13.22 12.09
N PHE A 114 -1.89 -13.08 12.17
CA PHE A 114 -2.86 -13.44 11.15
C PHE A 114 -3.31 -12.17 10.43
N PHE A 115 -2.90 -11.98 9.19
CA PHE A 115 -3.10 -10.73 8.45
C PHE A 115 -2.66 -9.52 9.30
N THR A 116 -3.60 -8.67 9.71
CA THR A 116 -3.35 -7.46 10.51
C THR A 116 -3.63 -7.65 12.01
N SER A 117 -3.64 -8.88 12.53
CA SER A 117 -4.04 -9.16 13.93
C SER A 117 -3.17 -10.25 14.55
N ALA A 118 -2.61 -10.00 15.73
CA ALA A 118 -1.82 -10.98 16.47
C ALA A 118 -2.70 -11.89 17.34
N ASP A 119 -2.17 -13.06 17.68
CA ASP A 119 -2.69 -13.97 18.72
C ASP A 119 -2.47 -13.44 20.16
N ARG A 120 -1.78 -12.30 20.29
CA ARG A 120 -1.55 -11.56 21.53
C ARG A 120 -2.24 -10.20 21.47
N SER A 121 -2.84 -9.77 22.57
CA SER A 121 -3.47 -8.45 22.70
C SER A 121 -2.43 -7.32 22.73
N GLY A 122 -2.78 -6.16 22.15
CA GLY A 122 -1.99 -4.93 22.25
C GLY A 122 -0.99 -4.69 21.12
N TYR A 123 -0.79 -5.66 20.22
CA TYR A 123 0.15 -5.56 19.09
C TYR A 123 -0.47 -5.04 17.78
N ASP A 124 -1.41 -4.11 17.86
CA ASP A 124 -2.19 -3.67 16.69
C ASP A 124 -1.35 -2.87 15.68
N ARG A 125 -0.39 -2.05 16.11
CA ARG A 125 0.43 -1.24 15.20
C ARG A 125 1.46 -2.13 14.52
N PHE A 126 2.13 -2.97 15.31
CA PHE A 126 3.09 -3.94 14.81
C PHE A 126 2.46 -4.90 13.81
N SER A 127 1.31 -5.50 14.14
CA SER A 127 0.64 -6.48 13.26
C SER A 127 0.22 -5.88 11.91
N LYS A 128 -0.26 -4.63 11.90
CA LYS A 128 -0.62 -3.91 10.67
C LYS A 128 0.62 -3.63 9.83
N LEU A 129 1.65 -3.04 10.43
CA LEU A 129 2.89 -2.71 9.72
C LEU A 129 3.58 -3.97 9.18
N LEU A 130 3.59 -5.06 9.94
CA LEU A 130 4.14 -6.34 9.49
C LEU A 130 3.41 -6.87 8.26
N PHE A 131 2.08 -6.77 8.24
CA PHE A 131 1.28 -7.14 7.08
C PHE A 131 1.50 -6.19 5.90
N ASP A 132 1.68 -4.89 6.15
CA ASP A 132 1.95 -3.91 5.10
C ASP A 132 3.27 -4.21 4.37
N TRP A 133 4.30 -4.67 5.09
CA TRP A 133 5.59 -5.07 4.53
C TRP A 133 5.52 -6.39 3.73
N PHE A 134 4.91 -7.43 4.28
CA PHE A 134 5.04 -8.78 3.72
C PHE A 134 3.75 -9.39 3.14
N ARG A 135 2.60 -8.75 3.32
CA ARG A 135 1.28 -9.19 2.79
C ARG A 135 1.05 -10.69 2.89
N THR A 136 1.39 -11.26 4.05
CA THR A 136 1.38 -12.71 4.26
C THR A 136 0.21 -13.10 5.17
N PRO A 137 -0.58 -14.16 4.84
CA PRO A 137 -1.73 -14.56 5.64
C PRO A 137 -1.39 -14.90 7.10
N VAL A 138 -0.30 -15.63 7.33
CA VAL A 138 0.15 -16.03 8.67
C VAL A 138 1.67 -15.92 8.79
N LEU A 139 2.13 -15.15 9.76
CA LEU A 139 3.53 -15.01 10.12
C LEU A 139 3.76 -15.41 11.58
N GLU A 140 4.77 -16.25 11.82
CA GLU A 140 5.37 -16.46 13.13
C GLU A 140 6.48 -15.43 13.33
N VAL A 141 6.40 -14.70 14.42
CA VAL A 141 7.38 -13.71 14.84
C VAL A 141 8.08 -14.25 16.08
N ILE A 142 9.39 -14.44 15.97
CA ILE A 142 10.26 -14.81 17.10
C ILE A 142 11.04 -13.58 17.52
N MET A 143 11.01 -13.28 18.82
CA MET A 143 11.66 -12.12 19.42
C MET A 143 12.68 -12.57 20.48
N SER A 144 13.65 -11.70 20.78
CA SER A 144 14.60 -11.95 21.86
C SER A 144 13.94 -11.84 23.22
N ALA A 145 14.37 -12.67 24.17
CA ALA A 145 14.03 -12.51 25.58
C ALA A 145 14.59 -11.19 26.15
N GLY A 146 13.90 -10.60 27.12
CA GLY A 146 14.38 -9.42 27.86
C GLY A 146 13.38 -8.26 27.91
N SER A 147 13.82 -7.14 28.49
CA SER A 147 12.99 -5.95 28.71
C SER A 147 12.73 -5.12 27.44
N LYS A 148 13.55 -5.28 26.41
CA LYS A 148 13.38 -4.67 25.07
C LYS A 148 13.51 -5.75 23.99
N PRO A 149 12.46 -6.53 23.74
CA PRO A 149 12.49 -7.63 22.77
C PRO A 149 12.67 -7.08 21.34
N SER A 150 13.57 -7.66 20.56
CA SER A 150 13.76 -7.34 19.13
C SER A 150 13.47 -8.55 18.25
N ILE A 151 13.10 -8.30 17.00
CA ILE A 151 12.71 -9.34 16.05
C ILE A 151 13.94 -10.19 15.66
N GLN A 152 13.90 -11.45 16.06
CA GLN A 152 14.92 -12.43 15.74
C GLN A 152 14.66 -13.13 14.41
N SER A 153 13.42 -13.55 14.14
CA SER A 153 13.06 -14.11 12.84
C SER A 153 11.58 -13.92 12.52
N LEU A 154 11.28 -13.80 11.23
CA LEU A 154 9.93 -13.82 10.67
C LEU A 154 9.80 -15.07 9.80
N ARG A 155 8.75 -15.86 10.00
CA ARG A 155 8.55 -17.10 9.25
C ARG A 155 7.12 -17.22 8.78
N MET A 156 6.94 -17.54 7.50
CA MET A 156 5.62 -17.90 6.99
C MET A 156 5.16 -19.22 7.62
N VAL A 157 3.94 -19.22 8.14
CA VAL A 157 3.31 -20.43 8.68
C VAL A 157 2.19 -20.84 7.73
N SER A 158 2.13 -22.13 7.43
CA SER A 158 0.98 -22.66 6.71
C SER A 158 -0.23 -22.75 7.66
N PRO A 159 -1.40 -22.18 7.30
CA PRO A 159 -2.60 -22.25 8.11
C PRO A 159 -3.07 -23.68 8.42
N ASN A 160 -2.70 -24.67 7.59
CA ASN A 160 -3.04 -26.07 7.85
C ASN A 160 -2.38 -26.64 9.12
N ARG A 161 -1.34 -25.98 9.65
CA ARG A 161 -0.69 -26.37 10.91
C ARG A 161 -1.40 -25.82 12.14
N LEU A 162 -2.28 -24.82 11.96
CA LEU A 162 -3.01 -24.19 13.04
C LEU A 162 -4.13 -25.12 13.53
N LYS A 163 -4.24 -25.28 14.84
CA LYS A 163 -5.24 -26.15 15.49
C LYS A 163 -5.89 -25.43 16.66
N GLY A 164 -7.09 -25.87 17.04
CA GLY A 164 -7.82 -25.33 18.19
C GLY A 164 -8.02 -23.81 18.11
N GLU A 165 -7.60 -23.10 19.15
CA GLU A 165 -7.75 -21.64 19.25
C GLU A 165 -7.00 -20.88 18.16
N GLU A 166 -5.82 -21.35 17.73
CA GLU A 166 -5.05 -20.70 16.65
C GLU A 166 -5.82 -20.74 15.32
N ARG A 167 -6.48 -21.86 15.02
CA ARG A 167 -7.30 -21.99 13.81
C ARG A 167 -8.50 -21.05 13.89
N GLN A 168 -9.16 -20.98 15.05
CA GLN A 168 -10.31 -20.10 15.24
C GLN A 168 -9.94 -18.61 15.12
N ALA A 169 -8.78 -18.23 15.67
CA ALA A 169 -8.23 -16.89 15.54
C ALA A 169 -7.90 -16.56 14.07
N PHE A 170 -7.28 -17.49 13.35
CA PHE A 170 -7.01 -17.34 11.92
C PHE A 170 -8.29 -17.18 11.10
N LEU A 171 -9.32 -18.02 11.30
CA LEU A 171 -10.58 -17.91 10.58
C LEU A 171 -11.29 -16.58 10.85
N THR A 172 -11.24 -16.11 12.10
CA THR A 172 -11.77 -14.79 12.48
C THR A 172 -11.00 -13.67 11.78
N ALA A 173 -9.67 -13.76 11.71
CA ALA A 173 -8.82 -12.79 11.01
C ALA A 173 -9.03 -12.82 9.49
N LEU A 174 -9.18 -14.01 8.90
CA LEU A 174 -9.51 -14.22 7.48
C LEU A 174 -10.86 -13.58 7.14
N ASP A 175 -11.88 -13.85 7.94
CA ASP A 175 -13.20 -13.24 7.78
C ASP A 175 -13.11 -11.72 7.94
N LYS A 176 -12.41 -11.18 8.94
CA LYS A 176 -12.18 -9.74 9.10
C LYS A 176 -11.42 -9.12 7.92
N HIS A 177 -10.41 -9.78 7.39
CA HIS A 177 -9.59 -9.30 6.26
C HIS A 177 -10.37 -9.31 4.95
N THR A 178 -11.21 -10.32 4.75
CA THR A 178 -11.99 -10.51 3.52
C THR A 178 -13.36 -9.84 3.56
N ARG A 179 -13.85 -9.48 4.76
CA ARG A 179 -14.99 -8.58 4.94
C ARG A 179 -14.63 -7.24 4.35
N ARG A 180 -15.19 -6.97 3.17
CA ARG A 180 -15.35 -5.60 2.69
C ARG A 180 -15.94 -4.77 3.82
N ARG A 181 -15.35 -3.60 4.09
CA ARG A 181 -16.04 -2.51 4.81
C ARG A 181 -17.30 -2.20 4.00
N TRP A 182 -18.40 -2.85 4.35
CA TRP A 182 -19.64 -2.70 3.62
C TRP A 182 -20.35 -1.45 4.11
N THR A 183 -20.11 -0.34 3.43
CA THR A 183 -21.15 0.67 3.23
C THR A 183 -22.08 0.12 2.14
N ALA A 184 -23.39 0.04 2.42
CA ALA A 184 -24.37 -0.61 1.54
C ALA A 184 -24.20 -0.22 0.06
N PRO A 185 -24.29 -1.17 -0.90
CA PRO A 185 -24.10 -0.87 -2.30
C PRO A 185 -25.45 -0.45 -2.88
N LYS A 186 -25.55 0.80 -3.35
CA LYS A 186 -26.50 1.04 -4.44
C LYS A 186 -25.95 0.29 -5.64
N ALA A 187 -26.79 -0.51 -6.30
CA ALA A 187 -26.43 -1.22 -7.52
C ALA A 187 -25.82 -0.21 -8.51
N LYS A 188 -24.50 -0.28 -8.66
CA LYS A 188 -23.74 0.52 -9.60
C LYS A 188 -22.93 -0.43 -10.43
N THR A 189 -22.91 -0.14 -11.72
CA THR A 189 -22.06 -0.76 -12.72
C THR A 189 -20.66 -0.94 -12.13
N ALA A 190 -20.11 -2.16 -12.16
CA ALA A 190 -18.79 -2.42 -11.59
C ALA A 190 -17.79 -1.44 -12.22
N ALA A 191 -17.09 -0.67 -11.37
CA ALA A 191 -16.05 0.22 -11.84
C ALA A 191 -15.01 -0.61 -12.61
N LYS A 192 -14.65 -0.11 -13.79
CA LYS A 192 -13.71 -0.75 -14.70
C LYS A 192 -12.27 -0.51 -14.27
N TRP A 193 -12.03 0.57 -13.52
CA TRP A 193 -10.71 1.05 -13.12
C TRP A 193 -10.71 1.51 -11.67
N SER A 194 -9.57 1.44 -10.98
CA SER A 194 -9.38 2.02 -9.64
C SER A 194 -8.34 3.13 -9.62
N LEU A 195 -8.64 4.20 -8.90
CA LEU A 195 -7.77 5.37 -8.71
C LEU A 195 -7.44 5.50 -7.22
N ALA A 196 -6.17 5.36 -6.89
CA ALA A 196 -5.65 5.74 -5.58
C ALA A 196 -5.59 7.25 -5.47
N VAL A 197 -6.14 7.80 -4.40
CA VAL A 197 -6.01 9.23 -4.06
C VAL A 197 -5.19 9.35 -2.79
N LEU A 198 -3.89 9.66 -2.94
CA LEU A 198 -2.98 9.80 -1.82
C LEU A 198 -3.30 11.06 -1.02
N THR A 199 -3.59 10.91 0.26
CA THR A 199 -3.92 12.00 1.18
C THR A 199 -3.17 11.82 2.49
N ASP A 200 -2.81 12.91 3.17
CA ASP A 200 -2.35 12.87 4.54
C ASP A 200 -3.43 13.42 5.49
N PRO A 201 -4.08 12.57 6.30
CA PRO A 201 -5.09 13.01 7.26
C PRO A 201 -4.56 13.95 8.34
N LYS A 202 -3.23 14.03 8.52
CA LYS A 202 -2.57 14.88 9.50
C LYS A 202 -2.12 16.23 8.92
N GLU A 203 -2.27 16.44 7.63
CA GLU A 203 -1.88 17.68 6.97
C GLU A 203 -2.83 18.81 7.40
N GLU A 204 -2.27 19.90 7.94
CA GLU A 204 -3.07 21.04 8.43
C GLU A 204 -3.78 21.79 7.30
N SER A 205 -3.12 21.89 6.14
CA SER A 205 -3.61 22.62 4.96
C SER A 205 -3.60 21.72 3.72
N PRO A 206 -4.45 20.68 3.68
CA PRO A 206 -4.44 19.73 2.59
C PRO A 206 -4.92 20.39 1.29
N PRO A 207 -4.42 19.96 0.12
CA PRO A 207 -4.77 20.57 -1.16
C PRO A 207 -6.22 20.29 -1.57
N SER A 208 -6.94 19.41 -0.86
CA SER A 208 -8.37 19.14 -1.07
C SER A 208 -9.12 19.01 0.23
N SER A 209 -10.33 19.57 0.27
CA SER A 209 -11.27 19.30 1.35
C SER A 209 -11.87 17.89 1.24
N ALA A 210 -12.33 17.32 2.36
CA ALA A 210 -13.07 16.06 2.37
C ALA A 210 -14.33 16.10 1.48
N ALA A 211 -15.00 17.25 1.37
CA ALA A 211 -16.14 17.44 0.49
C ALA A 211 -15.75 17.35 -0.99
N SER A 212 -14.61 17.92 -1.37
CA SER A 212 -14.06 17.84 -2.73
C SER A 212 -13.70 16.40 -3.10
N LEU A 213 -13.08 15.64 -2.18
CA LEU A 213 -12.73 14.23 -2.42
C LEU A 213 -13.98 13.34 -2.55
N LYS A 214 -15.00 13.56 -1.72
CA LYS A 214 -16.30 12.88 -1.88
C LYS A 214 -16.96 13.19 -3.23
N ARG A 215 -16.89 14.44 -3.67
CA ARG A 215 -17.42 14.85 -4.98
C ARG A 215 -16.64 14.21 -6.12
N LEU A 216 -15.30 14.15 -6.03
CA LEU A 216 -14.44 13.45 -6.98
C LEU A 216 -14.88 11.99 -7.11
N ALA A 217 -14.98 11.27 -5.98
CA ALA A 217 -15.41 9.87 -5.97
C ALA A 217 -16.81 9.69 -6.60
N ALA A 218 -17.76 10.59 -6.28
CA ALA A 218 -19.12 10.53 -6.84
C ALA A 218 -19.19 10.79 -8.36
N VAL A 219 -18.27 11.59 -8.91
CA VAL A 219 -18.18 11.85 -10.35
C VAL A 219 -17.45 10.70 -11.05
N ALA A 220 -16.31 10.29 -10.52
CA ALA A 220 -15.49 9.20 -11.04
C ALA A 220 -16.27 7.88 -11.13
N ASP A 221 -17.10 7.60 -10.13
CA ASP A 221 -17.96 6.43 -10.09
C ASP A 221 -18.97 6.40 -11.26
N LYS A 222 -19.53 7.55 -11.66
CA LYS A 222 -20.39 7.64 -12.86
C LYS A 222 -19.63 7.36 -14.15
N MET A 223 -18.31 7.50 -14.13
CA MET A 223 -17.40 7.21 -15.23
C MET A 223 -16.81 5.79 -15.16
N GLY A 224 -17.24 4.98 -14.18
CA GLY A 224 -16.74 3.63 -13.97
C GLY A 224 -15.33 3.59 -13.37
N VAL A 225 -14.95 4.59 -12.58
CA VAL A 225 -13.69 4.64 -11.84
C VAL A 225 -13.98 4.62 -10.34
N GLU A 226 -13.46 3.64 -9.63
CA GLU A 226 -13.51 3.55 -8.17
C GLU A 226 -12.40 4.40 -7.58
N VAL A 227 -12.74 5.33 -6.70
CA VAL A 227 -11.78 6.23 -6.07
C VAL A 227 -11.64 5.83 -4.62
N GLU A 228 -10.43 5.45 -4.21
CA GLU A 228 -10.14 5.10 -2.83
C GLU A 228 -9.03 5.99 -2.26
N PRO A 229 -9.16 6.43 -1.00
CA PRO A 229 -8.08 7.13 -0.35
C PRO A 229 -6.91 6.17 -0.10
N LEU A 230 -5.70 6.69 -0.26
CA LEU A 230 -4.44 6.03 0.06
C LEU A 230 -3.68 6.92 1.06
N TYR A 231 -3.03 6.33 2.05
CA TYR A 231 -2.37 7.05 3.14
C TYR A 231 -0.84 6.86 3.14
N PRO A 232 -0.06 7.72 3.84
CA PRO A 232 1.40 7.69 3.76
C PRO A 232 2.06 6.36 4.15
N ASN A 233 1.39 5.56 4.99
CA ASN A 233 1.85 4.24 5.43
C ASN A 233 1.41 3.08 4.52
N GLU A 234 0.67 3.36 3.43
CA GLU A 234 0.07 2.35 2.56
C GLU A 234 0.77 2.23 1.21
N LEU A 235 2.08 2.51 1.15
CA LEU A 235 2.86 2.45 -0.09
C LEU A 235 2.79 1.07 -0.74
N SER A 236 2.67 0.00 0.04
CA SER A 236 2.49 -1.36 -0.49
C SER A 236 1.13 -1.59 -1.14
N SER A 237 0.09 -0.86 -0.72
CA SER A 237 -1.23 -0.92 -1.36
C SER A 237 -1.26 -0.20 -2.71
N LEU A 238 -0.23 0.58 -3.06
CA LEU A 238 -0.23 1.37 -4.29
C LEU A 238 -0.39 0.49 -5.54
N ALA A 239 0.21 -0.70 -5.56
CA ALA A 239 0.09 -1.65 -6.67
C ALA A 239 -1.35 -2.21 -6.83
N GLU A 240 -2.25 -1.95 -5.88
CA GLU A 240 -3.66 -2.33 -5.96
C GLU A 240 -4.50 -1.34 -6.80
N PHE A 241 -3.89 -0.29 -7.34
CA PHE A 241 -4.58 0.74 -8.11
C PHE A 241 -4.16 0.74 -9.58
N ASP A 242 -5.06 1.15 -10.47
CA ASP A 242 -4.73 1.33 -11.89
C ASP A 242 -4.07 2.69 -12.16
N ALA A 243 -4.26 3.67 -11.27
CA ALA A 243 -3.67 5.00 -11.36
C ALA A 243 -3.49 5.62 -9.96
N LEU A 244 -2.58 6.59 -9.86
CA LEU A 244 -2.32 7.38 -8.66
C LEU A 244 -2.64 8.85 -8.90
N PHE A 245 -3.34 9.48 -7.96
CA PHE A 245 -3.51 10.93 -7.89
C PHE A 245 -3.08 11.44 -6.51
N ILE A 246 -2.10 12.35 -6.47
CA ILE A 246 -1.57 12.87 -5.21
C ILE A 246 -2.35 14.10 -4.76
N ARG A 247 -3.04 13.99 -3.62
CA ARG A 247 -3.77 15.08 -2.94
C ARG A 247 -3.21 15.34 -1.55
N ALA A 248 -1.89 15.37 -1.46
CA ALA A 248 -1.11 15.84 -0.31
C ALA A 248 -0.02 16.80 -0.81
N THR A 249 0.60 17.59 0.07
CA THR A 249 1.70 18.49 -0.33
C THR A 249 2.82 17.70 -1.03
N THR A 250 3.11 18.10 -2.27
CA THR A 250 4.15 17.50 -3.10
C THR A 250 5.51 18.07 -2.73
N ALA A 251 6.44 17.22 -2.31
CA ALA A 251 7.82 17.60 -2.01
C ALA A 251 8.78 16.48 -2.41
N ILE A 252 9.94 16.86 -2.97
CA ILE A 252 10.97 15.93 -3.50
C ILE A 252 11.55 15.05 -2.38
N ASP A 253 11.59 15.56 -1.15
CA ASP A 253 12.16 14.93 0.04
C ASP A 253 11.12 14.20 0.92
N ASN A 254 9.88 14.02 0.45
CA ASN A 254 8.79 13.45 1.25
C ASN A 254 8.15 12.19 0.64
N PHE A 255 7.23 11.56 1.37
CA PHE A 255 6.50 10.36 0.97
C PHE A 255 5.78 10.52 -0.37
N THR A 256 5.24 11.70 -0.69
CA THR A 256 4.54 11.94 -1.96
C THR A 256 5.42 11.62 -3.18
N TYR A 257 6.70 12.01 -3.17
CA TYR A 257 7.65 11.68 -4.24
C TYR A 257 7.95 10.18 -4.30
N ARG A 258 8.02 9.50 -3.14
CA ARG A 258 8.22 8.05 -3.06
C ARG A 258 7.06 7.28 -3.69
N PHE A 259 5.82 7.73 -3.46
CA PHE A 259 4.62 7.16 -4.09
C PHE A 259 4.60 7.38 -5.59
N ALA A 260 4.86 8.62 -6.06
CA ALA A 260 4.93 8.93 -7.49
C ALA A 260 5.97 8.05 -8.20
N ARG A 261 7.19 7.97 -7.65
CA ARG A 261 8.28 7.17 -8.22
C ARG A 261 7.96 5.68 -8.24
N ARG A 262 7.32 5.16 -7.18
CA ARG A 262 6.90 3.76 -7.13
C ARG A 262 5.83 3.49 -8.20
N ALA A 263 4.83 4.34 -8.32
CA ALA A 263 3.78 4.18 -9.34
C ALA A 263 4.38 4.16 -10.76
N GLU A 264 5.29 5.09 -11.08
CA GLU A 264 5.97 5.10 -12.39
C GLU A 264 6.76 3.81 -12.67
N GLN A 265 7.44 3.26 -11.66
CA GLN A 265 8.17 1.98 -11.78
C GLN A 265 7.24 0.80 -12.08
N GLU A 266 6.02 0.82 -11.55
CA GLU A 266 4.99 -0.18 -11.81
C GLU A 266 4.23 0.09 -13.14
N GLY A 267 4.66 1.11 -13.92
CA GLY A 267 4.00 1.50 -15.17
C GLY A 267 2.61 2.11 -14.97
N MET A 268 2.33 2.61 -13.76
CA MET A 268 1.06 3.21 -13.40
C MET A 268 1.02 4.69 -13.84
N PRO A 269 -0.06 5.15 -14.48
CA PRO A 269 -0.30 6.58 -14.69
C PRO A 269 -0.39 7.34 -13.37
N VAL A 270 0.35 8.44 -13.27
CA VAL A 270 0.39 9.31 -12.09
C VAL A 270 -0.06 10.72 -12.45
N ILE A 271 -1.00 11.26 -11.68
CA ILE A 271 -1.30 12.70 -11.65
C ILE A 271 -0.48 13.28 -10.50
N ASP A 272 0.29 14.33 -10.82
CA ASP A 272 1.38 14.87 -10.00
C ASP A 272 2.60 13.93 -9.96
N ASP A 273 3.09 13.57 -11.15
CA ASP A 273 4.24 12.69 -11.39
C ASP A 273 5.59 13.28 -10.95
N THR A 274 6.65 12.46 -10.92
CA THR A 274 7.95 12.87 -10.37
C THR A 274 8.62 14.00 -11.16
N GLU A 275 8.46 14.01 -12.49
CA GLU A 275 9.03 15.04 -13.37
C GLU A 275 8.34 16.38 -13.12
N SER A 276 7.00 16.36 -13.03
CA SER A 276 6.18 17.51 -12.66
C SER A 276 6.54 18.02 -11.26
N MET A 277 6.69 17.14 -10.26
CA MET A 277 7.10 17.53 -8.91
C MET A 277 8.42 18.29 -8.92
N ILE A 278 9.46 17.77 -9.59
CA ILE A 278 10.80 18.40 -9.62
C ILE A 278 10.75 19.79 -10.27
N ARG A 279 10.00 19.91 -11.38
CA ARG A 279 9.96 21.14 -12.19
C ARG A 279 9.04 22.19 -11.62
N CYS A 280 7.84 21.79 -11.19
CA CYS A 280 6.79 22.72 -10.76
C CYS A 280 7.01 23.24 -9.34
N THR A 281 7.81 22.57 -8.51
CA THR A 281 8.17 23.11 -7.18
C THR A 281 9.20 24.23 -7.24
N ASN A 282 9.83 24.47 -8.40
CA ASN A 282 10.86 25.48 -8.57
C ASN A 282 10.35 26.65 -9.45
N LYS A 283 10.04 27.79 -8.82
CA LYS A 283 9.50 28.97 -9.49
C LYS A 283 10.51 29.64 -10.41
N VAL A 284 11.80 29.50 -10.11
CA VAL A 284 12.87 29.98 -10.99
C VAL A 284 12.87 29.17 -12.29
N TYR A 285 12.78 27.85 -12.19
CA TYR A 285 12.67 26.96 -13.35
C TYR A 285 11.43 27.27 -14.19
N LEU A 286 10.26 27.43 -13.54
CA LEU A 286 9.02 27.76 -14.23
C LEU A 286 9.08 29.12 -14.93
N LYS A 287 9.66 30.15 -14.29
CA LYS A 287 9.86 31.47 -14.91
C LYS A 287 10.66 31.33 -16.21
N GLU A 288 11.82 30.67 -16.17
CA GLU A 288 12.66 30.48 -17.35
C GLU A 288 11.94 29.69 -18.46
N LEU A 289 11.16 28.67 -18.09
CA LEU A 289 10.39 27.89 -19.05
C LEU A 289 9.30 28.73 -19.75
N LEU A 290 8.57 29.54 -18.98
CA LEU A 290 7.50 30.40 -19.51
C LEU A 290 8.05 31.49 -20.44
N ASP A 291 9.16 32.13 -20.06
CA ASP A 291 9.82 33.16 -20.88
C ASP A 291 10.30 32.58 -22.23
N ASN A 292 10.97 31.43 -22.19
CA ASN A 292 11.46 30.76 -23.39
C ASN A 292 10.31 30.33 -24.32
N ALA A 293 9.21 29.85 -23.75
CA ALA A 293 8.00 29.49 -24.49
C ALA A 293 7.14 30.70 -24.90
N ARG A 294 7.52 31.92 -24.51
CA ARG A 294 6.77 33.17 -24.73
C ARG A 294 5.33 33.11 -24.20
N ILE A 295 5.13 32.42 -23.09
CA ILE A 295 3.84 32.33 -22.42
C ILE A 295 3.66 33.57 -21.55
N PRO A 296 2.55 34.34 -21.69
CA PRO A 296 2.31 35.51 -20.86
C PRO A 296 2.29 35.17 -19.36
N ALA A 297 3.17 35.82 -18.59
CA ALA A 297 3.27 35.70 -17.14
C ALA A 297 3.59 37.07 -16.51
N PRO A 298 3.36 37.25 -15.19
CA PRO A 298 3.79 38.46 -14.51
C PRO A 298 5.30 38.68 -14.64
N ARG A 299 5.72 39.93 -14.87
CA ARG A 299 7.15 40.28 -14.87
C ARG A 299 7.79 39.84 -13.56
N THR A 300 8.78 38.96 -13.65
CA THR A 300 9.44 38.32 -12.51
C THR A 300 10.94 38.43 -12.67
N GLU A 301 11.64 38.96 -11.66
CA GLU A 301 13.10 38.99 -11.61
C GLU A 301 13.59 38.01 -10.53
N ILE A 302 14.65 37.27 -10.82
CA ILE A 302 15.35 36.43 -9.85
C ILE A 302 16.29 37.34 -9.06
N VAL A 303 16.19 37.28 -7.74
CA VAL A 303 16.94 38.16 -6.83
C VAL A 303 17.78 37.32 -5.86
N ASP A 304 18.93 37.85 -5.48
CA ASP A 304 19.84 37.31 -4.48
C ASP A 304 20.15 38.35 -3.39
N GLU A 305 20.97 38.00 -2.41
CA GLU A 305 21.35 38.90 -1.31
C GLU A 305 22.05 40.19 -1.76
N LYS A 306 22.59 40.23 -2.97
CA LYS A 306 23.31 41.39 -3.52
C LYS A 306 22.40 42.30 -4.34
N THR A 307 21.15 41.90 -4.56
CA THR A 307 20.22 42.63 -5.40
C THR A 307 19.72 43.90 -4.71
N ASN A 308 19.90 45.06 -5.36
CA ASN A 308 19.42 46.34 -4.83
C ASN A 308 17.89 46.46 -4.97
N ALA A 309 17.19 46.60 -3.84
CA ALA A 309 15.74 46.72 -3.81
C ALA A 309 15.22 47.97 -4.54
N ALA A 310 15.89 49.11 -4.45
CA ALA A 310 15.42 50.35 -5.07
C ALA A 310 15.39 50.23 -6.61
N ASP A 311 16.43 49.62 -7.19
CA ASP A 311 16.52 49.37 -8.63
C ASP A 311 15.48 48.35 -9.09
N LEU A 312 15.20 47.34 -8.28
CA LEU A 312 14.15 46.34 -8.53
C LEU A 312 12.76 47.01 -8.62
N PHE A 313 12.42 47.86 -7.65
CA PHE A 313 11.14 48.59 -7.64
C PHE A 313 11.01 49.57 -8.82
N ALA A 314 12.10 50.19 -9.26
CA ALA A 314 12.09 51.06 -10.43
C ALA A 314 11.75 50.28 -11.73
N ARG A 315 12.18 49.01 -11.84
CA ARG A 315 11.92 48.16 -13.03
C ARG A 315 10.57 47.44 -12.99
N LEU A 316 10.18 46.89 -11.83
CA LEU A 316 8.96 46.10 -11.67
C LEU A 316 7.73 46.92 -11.25
N GLY A 317 7.93 48.12 -10.71
CA GLY A 317 6.88 48.91 -10.08
C GLY A 317 6.55 48.45 -8.67
N ALA A 318 5.56 49.10 -8.04
CA ALA A 318 5.07 48.76 -6.71
C ALA A 318 3.55 48.56 -6.72
N PRO A 319 3.00 47.57 -5.98
CA PRO A 319 3.70 46.63 -5.09
C PRO A 319 4.35 45.45 -5.83
N VAL A 320 5.33 44.79 -5.19
CA VAL A 320 5.91 43.52 -5.64
C VAL A 320 5.60 42.40 -4.65
N VAL A 321 5.55 41.16 -5.14
CA VAL A 321 5.37 39.96 -4.31
C VAL A 321 6.68 39.20 -4.26
N LEU A 322 7.28 39.08 -3.08
CA LEU A 322 8.46 38.25 -2.85
C LEU A 322 8.03 36.82 -2.49
N LYS A 323 8.62 35.82 -3.16
CA LYS A 323 8.40 34.39 -2.86
C LYS A 323 9.73 33.66 -2.82
N ALA A 324 9.81 32.66 -1.94
CA ALA A 324 10.89 31.68 -2.01
C ALA A 324 10.87 30.95 -3.36
N PRO A 325 12.04 30.51 -3.87
CA PRO A 325 12.16 29.68 -5.07
C PRO A 325 11.16 28.53 -5.10
#